data_AF-A0A315SZU3-F1
#
_entry.id   AF-A0A315SZU3-F1
#
_cell.length_a   1.000
_cell.length_b   1.000
_cell.length_c   1.000
_cell.angle_alpha   90.00
_cell.angle_beta   90.00
_cell.angle_gamma   90.00
#
_symmetry.space_group_name_H-M   'P 1'
#
loop_
_entity.id
_entity.type
_entity.pdbx_description
1 polymer ?
#
loop_
_entity_poly.entity_id
_entity_poly.type
_entity_poly.pdbx_seq_one_letter_code
_entity_poly.pdbx_strand_id
1 'polypeptide(L)'
;MVAPSCIVGNVDTHLKIFGLLYSSPTQRDAYLTPAYDIVNTTTYIPENVLALSLSGNKSLFASRLGVLEFAETCGVDQPAEVIRQQLIALGGPVRIGGSHARFATTIVRIR
;
A
#
# COMPACT_ATOMS: atom_id res chain seq x y z
N MET A 1 1.92 4.87 0.38
CA MET A 1 1.30 4.49 -0.92
C MET A 1 1.30 2.98 -1.17
N VAL A 2 2.36 2.24 -0.81
CA VAL A 2 2.42 0.78 -1.07
C VAL A 2 1.26 -0.01 -0.46
N ALA A 3 1.06 0.08 0.87
CA ALA A 3 -0.01 -0.64 1.55
C ALA A 3 -1.43 -0.32 1.04
N PRO A 4 -1.86 0.95 0.88
CA PRO A 4 -3.19 1.23 0.34
C PRO A 4 -3.34 0.72 -1.10
N SER A 5 -2.31 0.77 -1.95
CA SER A 5 -2.36 0.15 -3.29
C SER A 5 -2.57 -1.37 -3.22
N CYS A 6 -1.87 -2.08 -2.33
CA CYS A 6 -2.08 -3.53 -2.14
C CYS A 6 -3.51 -3.84 -1.65
N ILE A 7 -4.03 -3.02 -0.73
CA ILE A 7 -5.38 -3.16 -0.16
C ILE A 7 -6.43 -2.99 -1.26
N VAL A 8 -6.42 -1.87 -1.99
CA VAL A 8 -7.44 -1.58 -3.02
C VAL A 8 -7.27 -2.39 -4.30
N GLY A 9 -6.16 -3.10 -4.47
CA GLY A 9 -5.86 -3.80 -5.71
C GLY A 9 -5.42 -2.87 -6.84
N ASN A 10 -4.62 -1.85 -6.53
CA ASN A 10 -3.97 -1.01 -7.52
C ASN A 10 -2.66 -1.67 -7.97
N VAL A 11 -2.69 -2.31 -9.14
CA VAL A 11 -1.51 -2.97 -9.72
C VAL A 11 -0.70 -2.05 -10.63
N ASP A 12 -1.25 -0.89 -11.01
CA ASP A 12 -0.62 0.12 -11.88
C ASP A 12 0.17 1.18 -11.10
N THR A 13 0.59 0.83 -9.88
CA THR A 13 1.37 1.68 -8.97
C THR A 13 2.84 1.79 -9.45
N HIS A 14 3.08 2.45 -10.58
CA HIS A 14 4.40 2.62 -11.21
C HIS A 14 5.15 3.88 -10.73
N LEU A 15 6.44 4.07 -11.04
CA LEU A 15 7.22 5.19 -10.47
C LEU A 15 6.65 6.60 -10.70
N LYS A 16 5.85 6.83 -11.76
CA LYS A 16 5.28 8.15 -12.05
C LYS A 16 4.14 8.59 -11.12
N ILE A 17 3.61 7.69 -10.30
CA ILE A 17 2.60 8.04 -9.27
C ILE A 17 3.23 8.54 -7.96
N PHE A 18 4.56 8.60 -7.88
CA PHE A 18 5.26 9.25 -6.79
C PHE A 18 5.70 10.65 -7.21
N GLY A 19 5.20 11.66 -6.50
CA GLY A 19 5.57 13.05 -6.69
C GLY A 19 6.44 13.57 -5.56
N LEU A 20 7.24 14.60 -5.88
CA LEU A 20 8.00 15.36 -4.89
C LEU A 20 7.57 16.83 -4.92
N LEU A 21 7.45 17.42 -3.73
CA LEU A 21 7.25 18.84 -3.50
C LEU A 21 8.55 19.44 -2.98
N TYR A 22 8.88 20.61 -3.52
CA TYR A 22 10.01 21.45 -3.10
C TYR A 22 9.43 22.74 -2.53
N SER A 23 9.98 23.25 -1.43
CA SER A 23 9.44 24.48 -0.82
C SER A 23 9.70 25.71 -1.69
N SER A 24 10.82 25.71 -2.42
CA SER A 24 11.12 26.71 -3.44
C SER A 24 12.04 26.14 -4.52
N PRO A 25 12.15 26.79 -5.70
CA PRO A 25 13.00 26.31 -6.79
C PRO A 25 14.50 26.23 -6.46
N THR A 26 14.95 26.92 -5.41
CA THR A 26 16.37 27.03 -5.04
C THR A 26 16.73 26.26 -3.77
N GLN A 27 15.74 25.77 -3.02
CA GLN A 27 15.94 24.93 -1.86
C GLN A 27 16.24 23.49 -2.29
N ARG A 28 17.02 22.77 -1.48
CA ARG A 28 17.34 21.34 -1.72
C ARG A 28 16.47 20.40 -0.87
N ASP A 29 15.38 20.91 -0.31
CA ASP A 29 14.42 20.12 0.44
C ASP A 29 13.47 19.39 -0.53
N ALA A 30 13.06 18.18 -0.16
CA ALA A 30 12.13 17.40 -0.96
C ALA A 30 11.20 16.63 -0.03
N TYR A 31 9.90 16.78 -0.25
CA TYR A 31 8.86 16.08 0.50
C TYR A 31 8.04 15.25 -0.47
N LEU A 32 7.57 14.08 -0.05
CA LEU A 32 6.60 13.35 -0.84
C LEU A 32 5.31 14.17 -0.97
N THR A 33 4.75 14.21 -2.18
CA THR A 33 3.40 14.72 -2.38
C THR A 33 2.39 13.88 -1.59
N PRO A 34 1.21 14.44 -1.27
CA PRO A 34 0.07 13.62 -0.88
C PRO A 34 -0.13 12.46 -1.86
N ALA A 35 -0.64 11.33 -1.37
CA ALA A 35 -0.90 10.18 -2.21
C ALA A 35 -2.00 10.48 -3.24
N TYR A 36 -1.77 10.14 -4.50
CA TYR A 36 -2.72 10.27 -5.60
C TYR A 36 -2.80 8.96 -6.40
N ASP A 37 -3.78 8.86 -7.30
CA ASP A 37 -3.95 7.71 -8.21
C ASP A 37 -4.04 6.34 -7.50
N ILE A 38 -4.77 6.29 -6.38
CA ILE A 38 -5.09 5.05 -5.66
C ILE A 38 -6.46 4.56 -6.17
N VAL A 39 -6.44 3.60 -7.09
CA VAL A 39 -7.66 3.06 -7.74
C VAL A 39 -7.64 1.52 -7.77
N ASN A 40 -8.81 0.88 -7.76
CA ASN A 40 -8.89 -0.58 -7.94
C ASN A 40 -8.79 -0.93 -9.43
N THR A 41 -7.58 -1.21 -9.90
CA THR A 41 -7.33 -1.56 -11.30
C THR A 41 -7.79 -2.99 -11.63
N THR A 42 -7.89 -3.88 -10.64
CA THR A 42 -8.31 -5.28 -10.88
C THR A 42 -9.76 -5.40 -11.35
N THR A 43 -10.59 -4.39 -11.09
CA THR A 43 -11.98 -4.32 -11.61
C THR A 43 -12.01 -4.28 -13.13
N TYR A 44 -10.98 -3.71 -13.77
CA TYR A 44 -10.91 -3.50 -15.22
C TYR A 44 -9.81 -4.33 -15.90
N ILE A 45 -8.79 -4.75 -15.14
CA ILE A 45 -7.63 -5.49 -15.64
C ILE A 45 -7.36 -6.70 -14.71
N PRO A 46 -8.09 -7.81 -14.89
CA PRO A 46 -8.14 -8.90 -13.92
C PRO A 46 -6.84 -9.73 -13.80
N GLU A 47 -6.00 -9.74 -14.83
CA GLU A 47 -4.81 -10.61 -14.92
C GLU A 47 -3.48 -9.86 -14.74
N ASN A 48 -3.52 -8.66 -14.18
CA ASN A 48 -2.34 -7.82 -14.10
C ASN A 48 -1.52 -8.06 -12.83
N VAL A 49 -0.21 -8.01 -12.98
CA VAL A 49 0.78 -8.14 -11.91
C VAL A 49 1.18 -6.74 -11.42
N LEU A 50 1.70 -6.63 -10.20
CA LEU A 50 2.15 -5.35 -9.68
C LEU A 50 3.25 -4.73 -10.57
N ALA A 51 3.12 -3.43 -10.83
CA ALA A 51 4.12 -2.64 -11.54
C ALA A 51 5.48 -2.66 -10.80
N LEU A 52 5.45 -2.54 -9.47
CA LEU A 52 6.62 -2.65 -8.59
C LEU A 52 6.57 -3.94 -7.79
N SER A 53 7.70 -4.64 -7.68
CA SER A 53 7.79 -5.86 -6.89
C SER A 53 7.83 -5.55 -5.39
N LEU A 54 7.09 -6.34 -4.61
CA LEU A 54 7.14 -6.34 -3.15
C LEU A 54 7.96 -7.55 -2.71
N SER A 55 9.11 -7.33 -2.05
CA SER A 55 10.04 -8.42 -1.66
C SER A 55 10.37 -9.38 -2.82
N GLY A 56 10.56 -8.84 -4.03
CA GLY A 56 10.85 -9.65 -5.23
C GLY A 56 9.63 -10.33 -5.88
N ASN A 57 8.42 -10.17 -5.33
CA ASN A 57 7.20 -10.76 -5.86
C ASN A 57 6.29 -9.71 -6.51
N LYS A 58 5.67 -10.04 -7.65
CA LYS A 58 4.70 -9.17 -8.36
C LYS A 58 3.24 -9.62 -8.20
N SER A 59 2.98 -10.72 -7.50
CA SER A 59 1.63 -11.21 -7.23
C SER A 59 0.92 -10.29 -6.26
N LEU A 60 -0.21 -9.70 -6.68
CA LEU A 60 -1.06 -8.88 -5.82
C LEU A 60 -1.50 -9.65 -4.56
N PHE A 61 -1.83 -10.94 -4.71
CA PHE A 61 -2.22 -11.79 -3.58
C PHE A 61 -1.08 -11.96 -2.58
N ALA A 62 0.12 -12.29 -3.06
CA ALA A 62 1.30 -12.41 -2.20
C ALA A 62 1.61 -11.08 -1.49
N SER A 63 1.45 -9.96 -2.18
CA SER A 63 1.68 -8.64 -1.60
C SER A 63 0.67 -8.27 -0.51
N ARG A 64 -0.60 -8.67 -0.65
CA ARG A 64 -1.60 -8.49 0.43
C ARG A 64 -1.26 -9.28 1.70
N LEU A 65 -0.66 -10.47 1.54
CA LEU A 65 -0.19 -11.27 2.68
C LEU A 65 1.11 -10.73 3.28
N GLY A 66 2.05 -10.30 2.44
CA GLY A 66 3.40 -9.90 2.83
C GLY A 66 3.59 -8.42 3.14
N VAL A 67 2.55 -7.58 3.04
CA VAL A 67 2.69 -6.12 3.22
C VAL A 67 3.17 -5.72 4.62
N LEU A 68 2.80 -6.49 5.66
CA LEU A 68 3.26 -6.24 7.03
C LEU A 68 4.76 -6.54 7.17
N GLU A 69 5.20 -7.71 6.72
CA GLU A 69 6.60 -8.13 6.73
C GLU A 69 7.47 -7.21 5.86
N PHE A 70 6.95 -6.76 4.72
CA PHE A 70 7.63 -5.77 3.89
C PHE A 70 7.82 -4.43 4.63
N ALA A 71 6.79 -3.97 5.35
CA ALA A 71 6.90 -2.73 6.13
C ALA A 71 7.92 -2.86 7.26
N GLU A 72 7.99 -4.02 7.92
CA GLU A 72 9.03 -4.33 8.92
C GLU A 72 10.44 -4.31 8.29
N THR A 73 10.59 -4.91 7.11
CA THR A 73 11.86 -4.91 6.35
C THR A 73 12.28 -3.49 5.95
N CYS A 74 11.32 -2.61 5.66
CA CYS A 74 11.57 -1.20 5.38
C CYS A 74 11.83 -0.35 6.63
N GLY A 75 11.79 -0.92 7.83
CA GLY A 75 12.01 -0.19 9.08
C GLY A 75 10.88 0.76 9.45
N VAL A 76 9.64 0.46 9.03
CA VAL A 76 8.47 1.24 9.43
C VAL A 76 8.17 0.99 10.91
N ASP A 77 8.14 2.05 11.72
CA ASP A 77 7.74 1.96 13.11
C ASP A 77 6.26 1.56 13.25
N GLN A 78 5.99 0.57 14.11
CA GLN A 78 4.64 0.05 14.39
C GLN A 78 3.82 -0.23 13.12
N PRO A 79 4.30 -1.11 12.21
CA PRO A 79 3.78 -1.26 10.86
C PRO A 79 2.31 -1.67 10.83
N ALA A 80 1.88 -2.51 11.79
CA ALA A 80 0.49 -2.91 11.94
C ALA A 80 -0.46 -1.73 12.21
N GLU A 81 -0.06 -0.76 13.04
CA GLU A 81 -0.89 0.41 13.35
C GLU A 81 -0.93 1.38 12.17
N VAL A 82 0.21 1.60 11.49
CA VAL A 82 0.26 2.43 10.27
C VAL A 82 -0.68 1.90 9.20
N ILE A 83 -0.63 0.60 8.92
CA ILE A 83 -1.51 -0.03 7.93
C ILE A 83 -2.97 -0.03 8.41
N ARG A 84 -3.21 -0.19 9.72
CA ARG A 84 -4.57 -0.08 10.29
C ARG A 84 -5.19 1.28 10.04
N GLN A 85 -4.44 2.36 10.27
CA GLN A 85 -4.93 3.72 10.07
C GLN A 85 -5.27 3.97 8.60
N GLN A 86 -4.46 3.45 7.68
CA GLN A 86 -4.72 3.52 6.24
C GLN A 86 -5.99 2.74 5.84
N LEU A 87 -6.22 1.56 6.41
CA LEU A 87 -7.44 0.78 6.20
C LEU A 87 -8.69 1.52 6.69
N ILE A 88 -8.61 2.15 7.86
CA ILE A 88 -9.72 2.93 8.42
C ILE A 88 -10.00 4.15 7.53
N ALA A 89 -8.96 4.86 7.09
CA ALA A 89 -9.08 6.04 6.22
C ALA A 89 -9.71 5.71 4.85
N LEU A 90 -9.51 4.49 4.34
CA LEU A 90 -10.11 4.01 3.09
C LEU A 90 -11.57 3.53 3.24
N GLY A 91 -12.17 3.61 4.44
CA GLY A 91 -13.60 3.36 4.65
C GLY A 91 -13.98 1.95 5.11
N GLY A 92 -13.02 1.12 5.54
CA GLY A 92 -13.32 -0.20 6.08
C GLY A 92 -13.57 -0.19 7.61
N PRO A 93 -14.73 -0.66 8.13
CA PRO A 93 -14.85 -0.99 9.54
C PRO A 93 -14.04 -2.26 9.83
N VAL A 94 -12.89 -2.09 10.48
CA VAL A 94 -11.90 -3.16 10.69
C VAL A 94 -11.88 -3.56 12.18
N ARG A 95 -12.54 -4.69 12.50
CA ARG A 95 -12.45 -5.34 13.83
C ARG A 95 -11.26 -6.30 13.85
N ILE A 96 -10.10 -5.83 14.29
CA ILE A 96 -8.91 -6.70 14.44
C ILE A 96 -8.68 -6.98 15.92
N GLY A 97 -9.07 -8.18 16.36
CA GLY A 97 -8.58 -8.75 17.61
C GLY A 97 -7.16 -9.28 17.42
N GLY A 98 -6.28 -9.10 18.40
CA GLY A 98 -4.80 -9.19 18.31
C GLY A 98 -4.17 -10.49 17.80
N SER A 99 -3.96 -10.60 16.49
CA SER A 99 -3.05 -11.58 15.86
C SER A 99 -2.74 -11.15 14.42
N HIS A 100 -1.46 -11.18 14.03
CA HIS A 100 -0.97 -10.89 12.67
C HIS A 100 -1.76 -11.63 11.56
N ALA A 101 -2.19 -12.88 11.82
CA ALA A 101 -2.93 -13.69 10.85
C ALA A 101 -4.33 -13.12 10.51
N ARG A 102 -5.00 -12.49 11.49
CA ARG A 102 -6.33 -11.88 11.27
C ARG A 102 -6.25 -10.58 10.47
N PHE A 103 -5.10 -9.92 10.52
CA PHE A 103 -4.79 -8.70 9.79
C PHE A 103 -4.67 -8.98 8.28
N ALA A 104 -3.84 -9.96 7.91
CA ALA A 104 -3.68 -10.40 6.52
C ALA A 104 -5.00 -10.90 5.90
N THR A 105 -5.83 -11.61 6.68
CA THR A 105 -7.15 -12.10 6.22
C THR A 105 -8.11 -10.95 5.84
N THR A 106 -8.04 -9.83 6.56
CA THR A 106 -8.90 -8.66 6.28
C THR A 106 -8.47 -7.98 4.99
N ILE A 107 -7.17 -7.79 4.79
CA ILE A 107 -6.60 -7.17 3.58
C ILE A 107 -6.89 -8.02 2.33
N VAL A 108 -6.84 -9.35 2.44
CA VAL A 108 -7.13 -10.27 1.32
C VAL A 108 -8.62 -10.29 0.95
N ARG A 109 -9.54 -10.01 1.89
CA ARG A 109 -10.99 -10.02 1.64
C ARG A 109 -11.53 -8.75 0.96
N ILE A 110 -10.76 -7.67 0.93
CA ILE A 110 -11.15 -6.44 0.24
C ILE A 110 -11.08 -6.70 -1.27
N ARG A 111 -12.26 -6.75 -1.90
CA ARG A 111 -12.45 -6.86 -3.36
C ARG A 111 -12.83 -5.50 -3.91
#